data_AF-A0A0P8CFT0-F1
#
_entry.id   AF-A0A0P8CFT0-F1
#
_cell.length_a   1.000
_cell.length_b   1.000
_cell.length_c   1.000
_cell.angle_alpha   90.00
_cell.angle_beta   90.00
_cell.angle_gamma   90.00
#
_symmetry.space_group_name_H-M   'P 1'
#
loop_
_entity.id
_entity.type
_entity.pdbx_description
1 polymer ?
#
loop_
_entity_poly.entity_id
_entity_poly.type
_entity_poly.pdbx_seq_one_letter_code
_entity_poly.pdbx_strand_id
1 'polypeptide(L)' 'KFEGMIPEGQYGAGTVKIWDKGFYETIYWKENKIEFIVKGEKMKGRYVLVKFKKAGEKNWLLFKGN' A
#
# COMPACT_ATOMS: atom_id res chain seq x y z
N LYS A 1 12.18 5.66 -10.08
CA LYS A 1 10.89 6.40 -9.97
C LYS A 1 10.25 6.39 -11.36
N PHE A 2 8.98 6.04 -11.48
CA PHE A 2 8.26 6.12 -12.75
C PHE A 2 7.01 6.98 -12.58
N GLU A 3 6.91 8.01 -13.41
CA GLU A 3 5.72 8.82 -13.66
C GLU A 3 5.62 8.90 -15.19
N GLY A 4 4.45 8.62 -15.75
CA GLY A 4 4.31 8.51 -17.20
C GLY A 4 3.01 7.84 -17.61
N MET A 5 2.82 7.69 -18.92
CA MET A 5 1.68 7.01 -19.50
C MET A 5 2.07 5.58 -19.87
N ILE A 6 1.35 4.60 -19.32
CA ILE A 6 1.46 3.21 -19.75
C ILE A 6 0.56 3.05 -20.99
N PRO A 7 1.11 2.60 -22.14
CA PRO A 7 0.35 2.46 -23.38
C PRO A 7 -0.90 1.59 -23.22
N GLU A 8 -1.92 1.87 -24.04
CA GLU A 8 -3.11 1.04 -24.11
C GLU A 8 -2.77 -0.40 -24.52
N GLY A 9 -3.49 -1.37 -23.95
CA GLY A 9 -3.24 -2.80 -24.17
C GLY A 9 -2.18 -3.43 -23.26
N GLN A 10 -1.46 -2.63 -22.46
CA GLN A 10 -0.54 -3.14 -21.44
C GLN A 10 -1.22 -3.25 -20.06
N TYR A 11 -0.75 -4.17 -19.22
CA TYR A 11 -1.23 -4.27 -17.83
C TYR A 11 -0.85 -3.02 -17.05
N GLY A 12 -1.87 -2.30 -16.53
CA GLY A 12 -1.69 -1.00 -15.90
C GLY A 12 -1.76 0.19 -16.86
N ALA A 13 -2.29 0.03 -18.08
CA ALA A 13 -2.54 1.11 -19.03
C ALA A 13 -3.22 2.33 -18.36
N GLY A 14 -2.73 3.52 -18.67
CA GLY A 14 -3.19 4.77 -18.07
C GLY A 14 -2.06 5.65 -17.54
N THR A 15 -2.44 6.79 -16.94
CA THR A 15 -1.47 7.73 -16.37
C THR A 15 -1.07 7.30 -14.97
N VAL A 16 0.23 7.05 -14.78
CA VAL A 16 0.83 6.74 -13.48
C VAL A 16 1.47 8.01 -12.92
N LYS A 17 1.06 8.40 -11.71
CA LYS A 17 1.63 9.51 -10.95
C LYS A 17 2.05 9.04 -9.57
N ILE A 18 3.17 9.56 -9.05
CA ILE A 18 3.51 9.35 -7.65
C ILE A 18 2.56 10.21 -6.82
N TRP A 19 1.59 9.57 -6.15
CA TRP A 19 0.68 10.28 -5.27
C TRP A 19 1.34 10.63 -3.94
N ASP A 20 2.22 9.79 -3.41
CA ASP A 20 2.97 10.02 -2.17
C ASP A 20 4.34 9.32 -2.22
N LYS A 21 5.29 9.80 -1.42
CA LYS A 21 6.64 9.24 -1.27
C LYS A 21 7.12 9.42 0.17
N GLY A 22 7.84 8.43 0.67
CA GLY A 22 8.55 8.54 1.93
C GLY A 22 9.19 7.22 2.34
N PHE A 23 9.39 7.07 3.64
CA PHE A 23 9.90 5.86 4.26
C PHE A 23 8.82 5.20 5.12
N TYR A 24 9.07 3.95 5.52
CA TYR A 24 8.26 3.28 6.53
C TYR A 24 9.16 2.57 7.54
N GLU A 25 8.62 2.37 8.73
CA GLU A 25 9.25 1.57 9.79
C GLU A 25 8.34 0.40 10.14
N THR A 26 8.88 -0.81 10.07
CA THR A 26 8.13 -2.02 10.41
C THR A 26 7.97 -2.14 11.92
N ILE A 27 6.73 -2.34 12.38
CA ILE A 27 6.42 -2.72 13.77
C ILE A 27 6.24 -4.24 13.85
N TYR A 28 5.53 -4.83 12.88
CA TYR A 28 5.24 -6.25 12.85
C TYR A 28 5.05 -6.74 11.41
N TRP A 29 5.61 -7.90 11.07
CA TRP A 29 5.49 -8.46 9.72
C TRP A 29 5.36 -9.99 9.77
N LYS A 30 4.14 -10.49 9.58
CA LYS A 30 3.85 -11.91 9.42
C LYS A 30 2.84 -12.12 8.31
N GLU A 31 2.67 -13.37 7.91
CA GLU A 31 1.90 -13.76 6.73
C GLU A 31 0.45 -13.23 6.69
N ASN A 32 -0.19 -13.06 7.86
CA ASN A 32 -1.61 -12.64 7.94
C ASN A 32 -1.80 -11.20 8.43
N LYS A 33 -0.75 -10.54 8.92
CA LYS A 33 -0.80 -9.18 9.48
C LYS A 33 0.53 -8.46 9.31
N ILE A 34 0.48 -7.23 8.81
CA ILE A 34 1.61 -6.33 8.71
C ILE A 34 1.25 -5.01 9.38
N GLU A 35 2.15 -4.46 10.17
CA GLU A 35 1.97 -3.22 10.90
C GLU A 35 3.22 -2.37 10.77
N PHE A 36 3.05 -1.10 10.42
CA PHE A 36 4.16 -0.21 10.09
C PHE A 36 3.78 1.25 10.31
N ILE A 37 4.79 2.09 10.51
CA ILE A 37 4.65 3.55 10.58
C ILE A 37 5.07 4.12 9.23
N VAL A 38 4.20 4.90 8.59
CA VAL A 38 4.51 5.62 7.35
C VAL A 38 5.03 7.01 7.68
N LYS A 39 6.13 7.38 7.05
CA LYS A 39 6.76 8.71 7.07
C LYS A 39 6.76 9.29 5.65
N GLY A 40 5.55 9.47 5.10
CA GLY A 40 5.30 10.05 3.79
C GLY A 40 5.05 11.55 3.84
N GLU A 41 4.94 12.17 2.66
CA GLU A 41 4.55 13.57 2.55
C GLU A 41 3.05 13.72 2.88
N LYS A 42 2.22 12.80 2.39
CA LYS A 42 0.76 12.78 2.61
C LYS A 42 0.33 11.78 3.68
N MET A 43 0.73 10.52 3.56
CA MET A 43 0.42 9.49 4.55
C MET A 43 1.42 9.53 5.70
N LYS A 44 0.92 9.64 6.93
CA LYS A 44 1.73 9.72 8.15
C LYS A 44 1.09 8.93 9.27
N GLY A 45 1.93 8.29 10.08
CA GLY A 45 1.51 7.56 11.28
C GLY A 45 1.39 6.06 11.05
N ARG A 46 0.75 5.37 12.00
CA ARG A 46 0.66 3.92 12.04
C ARG A 46 -0.39 3.41 11.06
N TYR A 47 -0.09 2.32 10.37
CA TYR A 47 -0.99 1.61 9.48
C TYR A 47 -0.93 0.10 9.73
N VAL A 48 -2.05 -0.57 9.48
CA VAL A 48 -2.20 -2.02 9.68
C VAL A 48 -2.82 -2.64 8.44
N LEU A 49 -2.17 -3.68 7.91
CA LEU A 49 -2.70 -4.60 6.91
C LEU A 49 -3.07 -5.92 7.56
N VAL A 50 -4.26 -6.45 7.30
CA VAL A 50 -4.70 -7.79 7.74
C VAL A 50 -5.36 -8.57 6.61
N LYS A 51 -5.05 -9.86 6.47
CA LYS A 51 -5.71 -10.73 5.49
C LYS A 51 -7.18 -10.90 5.85
N PHE A 52 -8.07 -10.68 4.88
CA PHE A 52 -9.51 -10.88 5.03
C PHE A 52 -9.96 -12.12 4.26
N LYS A 53 -9.75 -13.29 4.87
CA LYS A 53 -10.04 -14.60 4.27
C LYS A 53 -11.48 -14.78 3.81
N LYS A 54 -12.45 -14.09 4.44
CA LYS A 54 -13.88 -14.18 4.09
C LYS A 54 -14.23 -13.55 2.74
N ALA A 55 -13.44 -12.59 2.25
CA ALA A 55 -13.64 -12.02 0.91
C ALA A 55 -12.83 -12.74 -0.18
N GLY A 56 -11.95 -13.67 0.17
CA GLY A 56 -11.03 -14.35 -0.75
C GLY A 56 -9.61 -14.44 -0.18
N GLU A 57 -8.86 -15.46 -0.60
CA GLU A 57 -7.54 -15.80 -0.01
C GLU A 57 -6.47 -14.72 -0.19
N LYS A 58 -6.62 -13.85 -1.19
CA LYS A 58 -5.66 -12.80 -1.54
C LYS A 58 -6.09 -11.39 -1.08
N ASN A 59 -7.22 -11.27 -0.40
CA ASN A 59 -7.76 -9.97 -0.02
C ASN A 59 -7.18 -9.48 1.32
N TRP A 60 -6.85 -8.18 1.37
CA TRP A 60 -6.28 -7.50 2.53
C TRP A 60 -7.08 -6.24 2.85
N LEU A 61 -7.19 -5.91 4.13
CA LEU A 61 -7.76 -4.66 4.61
C LEU A 61 -6.63 -3.77 5.14
N LEU A 62 -6.64 -2.49 4.76
CA LEU A 62 -5.71 -1.47 5.24
C LEU A 62 -6.45 -0.51 6.17
N PHE A 63 -5.91 -0.32 7.37
CA PHE A 63 -6.44 0.62 8.37
C PHE A 63 -5.36 1.61 8.78
N LYS A 64 -5.77 2.85 9.09
CA LYS A 64 -4.93 3.80 9.81
C LYS A 64 -5.08 3.51 11.32
N GLY A 65 -3.97 3.26 11.99
CA GLY A 65 -3.92 3.11 13.44
C GLY A 65 -4.02 4.47 14.12
N ASN A 66 -4.74 4.51 15.24
CA ASN A 66 -4.68 5.62 16.18
C ASN A 66 -3.33 5.65 16.90
#